data_AF-A0A938WD61-F1
#
_entry.id   AF-A0A938WD61-F1
#
_cell.length_a   1.000
_cell.length_b   1.000
_cell.length_c   1.000
_cell.angle_alpha   90.00
_cell.angle_beta   90.00
_cell.angle_gamma   90.00
#
_symmetry.space_group_name_H-M   'P 1'
#
loop_
_entity.id
_entity.type
_entity.pdbx_description
1 polymer ?
#
loop_
_entity_poly.entity_id
_entity_poly.type
_entity_poly.pdbx_seq_one_letter_code
_entity_poly.pdbx_strand_id
1 'polypeptide(L)'
;MLVAVVLPEASRGAPYVPFPSQDSLRQVQLAALACARENSSESCKRAQQLGDPLLDHPRLPANCKDLIWQMLAKAQPAPTNSFSRRQAISDPAERLLLVCRSAEKPESTDTPAAKPAGGGGGINFGGSQR
;
A
#
# COMPACT_ATOMS: atom_id res chain seq x y z
N MET A 1 30.68 14.85 42.65
CA MET A 1 29.68 15.04 41.57
C MET A 1 29.21 13.67 41.12
N LEU A 2 28.08 13.18 41.62
CA LEU A 2 27.47 11.91 41.18
C LEU A 2 26.58 12.21 39.97
N VAL A 3 26.88 11.61 38.82
CA VAL A 3 26.08 11.74 37.60
C VAL A 3 25.09 10.58 37.58
N ALA A 4 23.81 10.87 37.82
CA ALA A 4 22.73 9.91 37.66
C ALA A 4 22.38 9.77 36.17
N VAL A 5 22.60 8.57 35.61
CA VAL A 5 22.16 8.22 34.25
C VAL A 5 20.69 7.80 34.34
N VAL A 6 19.79 8.65 33.85
CA VAL A 6 18.38 8.31 33.64
C VAL A 6 18.31 7.46 32.38
N LEU A 7 18.02 6.16 32.54
CA LEU A 7 17.70 5.27 31.44
C LEU A 7 16.36 5.69 30.83
N PRO A 8 16.19 5.70 29.49
CA PRO A 8 14.92 6.01 28.88
C PRO A 8 13.89 4.94 29.28
N GLU A 9 12.74 5.41 29.77
CA GLU A 9 11.56 4.59 30.02
C GLU A 9 11.27 3.74 28.78
N ALA A 10 11.16 2.43 29.01
CA ALA A 10 10.78 1.47 28.00
C ALA A 10 9.53 1.95 27.25
N SER A 11 9.65 2.02 25.92
CA SER A 11 8.59 2.37 25.00
C SER A 11 7.34 1.56 25.32
N ARG A 12 6.31 2.20 25.90
CA ARG A 12 4.93 1.67 25.86
C ARG A 12 4.64 1.35 24.40
N GLY A 13 4.36 0.08 24.09
CA GLY A 13 4.07 -0.36 22.73
C GLY A 13 3.05 0.57 22.08
N ALA A 14 3.41 1.14 20.93
CA ALA A 14 2.53 2.06 20.23
C ALA A 14 1.16 1.39 20.01
N PRO A 15 0.04 2.12 20.17
CA PRO A 15 -1.28 1.57 19.91
C PRO A 15 -1.32 0.96 18.50
N TYR A 16 -1.91 -0.22 18.39
CA TYR A 16 -2.02 -0.93 17.12
C TYR A 16 -2.77 -0.07 16.09
N VAL A 17 -2.11 0.26 14.99
CA VAL A 17 -2.71 1.00 13.87
C VAL A 17 -2.99 0.01 12.74
N PRO A 18 -4.26 -0.26 12.36
CA PRO A 18 -4.57 -1.18 11.27
C PRO A 18 -3.94 -0.73 9.94
N PHE A 19 -3.57 -1.69 9.08
CA PHE A 19 -3.14 -1.34 7.72
C PHE A 19 -4.31 -0.70 6.96
N PRO A 20 -4.09 0.34 6.13
CA PRO A 20 -5.18 0.98 5.39
C PRO A 20 -5.85 -0.02 4.43
N SER A 21 -7.19 0.02 4.43
CA SER A 21 -8.01 -0.82 3.55
C SER A 21 -7.69 -0.58 2.07
N GLN A 22 -7.90 -1.60 1.23
CA GLN A 22 -7.75 -1.46 -0.22
C GLN A 22 -8.65 -0.33 -0.77
N ASP A 23 -9.86 -0.18 -0.25
CA ASP A 23 -10.78 0.89 -0.66
C ASP A 23 -10.21 2.28 -0.38
N SER A 24 -9.57 2.48 0.78
CA SER A 24 -8.94 3.77 1.10
C SER A 24 -7.78 4.10 0.14
N LEU A 25 -6.95 3.11 -0.18
CA LEU A 25 -5.87 3.26 -1.17
C LEU A 25 -6.45 3.52 -2.58
N ARG A 26 -7.56 2.88 -2.93
CA ARG A 26 -8.24 3.10 -4.21
C ARG A 26 -8.82 4.51 -4.30
N GLN A 27 -9.35 5.06 -3.21
CA GLN A 27 -9.82 6.44 -3.17
C GLN A 27 -8.68 7.43 -3.43
N VAL A 28 -7.50 7.20 -2.85
CA VAL A 28 -6.30 8.01 -3.09
C VAL A 28 -5.87 7.93 -4.56
N GLN A 29 -5.81 6.72 -5.13
CA GLN A 29 -5.53 6.51 -6.55
C GLN A 29 -6.50 7.30 -7.44
N LEU A 30 -7.81 7.18 -7.20
CA LEU A 30 -8.82 7.86 -8.02
C LEU A 30 -8.75 9.38 -7.89
N ALA A 31 -8.50 9.90 -6.68
CA ALA A 31 -8.34 11.33 -6.46
C ALA A 31 -7.10 11.89 -7.19
N ALA A 32 -5.99 11.14 -7.20
CA ALA A 32 -4.80 11.53 -7.93
C ALA A 32 -5.02 11.51 -9.45
N LEU A 33 -5.68 10.48 -9.98
CA LEU A 33 -6.06 10.42 -11.40
C LEU A 33 -7.01 11.56 -11.78
N ALA A 34 -7.92 11.96 -10.88
CA ALA A 34 -8.75 13.14 -11.08
C ALA A 34 -7.90 14.42 -11.15
N CYS A 35 -6.94 14.62 -10.25
CA CYS A 35 -6.01 15.75 -10.32
C CYS A 35 -5.16 15.75 -11.61
N ALA A 36 -4.73 14.58 -12.08
CA ALA A 36 -4.02 14.46 -13.35
C ALA A 36 -4.91 14.92 -14.52
N ARG A 37 -6.16 14.45 -14.56
CA ARG A 37 -7.12 14.78 -15.63
C ARG A 37 -7.60 16.24 -15.60
N GLU A 38 -7.98 16.73 -14.44
CA GLU A 38 -8.71 18.00 -14.27
C GLU A 38 -7.80 19.19 -14.02
N ASN A 39 -6.63 18.99 -13.40
CA ASN A 39 -5.68 20.06 -13.09
C ASN A 39 -6.31 21.24 -12.31
N SER A 40 -7.33 20.96 -11.50
CA SER A 40 -8.04 21.95 -10.70
C SER A 40 -7.51 21.99 -9.26
N SER A 41 -7.68 23.12 -8.57
CA SER A 41 -7.34 23.22 -7.15
C SER A 41 -8.09 22.19 -6.32
N GLU A 42 -9.37 21.97 -6.61
CA GLU A 42 -10.24 21.06 -5.87
C GLU A 42 -9.79 19.60 -6.01
N SER A 43 -9.58 19.13 -7.25
CA SER A 43 -9.14 17.74 -7.51
C SER A 43 -7.76 17.45 -6.90
N CYS A 44 -6.83 18.38 -7.01
CA CYS A 44 -5.47 18.23 -6.50
C CYS A 44 -5.39 18.34 -4.97
N LYS A 45 -6.15 19.23 -4.34
CA LYS A 45 -6.29 19.28 -2.88
C LYS A 45 -6.90 17.99 -2.34
N ARG A 46 -7.91 17.43 -3.00
CA ARG A 46 -8.51 16.16 -2.59
C ARG A 46 -7.51 15.01 -2.61
N ALA A 47 -6.62 14.97 -3.61
CA ALA A 47 -5.55 13.98 -3.67
C ALA A 47 -4.60 14.11 -2.46
N GLN A 48 -4.20 15.34 -2.12
CA GLN A 48 -3.35 15.63 -0.94
C GLN A 48 -4.05 15.24 0.36
N GLN A 49 -5.29 15.67 0.58
CA GLN A 49 -6.05 15.37 1.79
C GLN A 49 -6.18 13.87 2.08
N LEU A 50 -6.33 13.05 1.04
CA LEU A 50 -6.43 11.60 1.18
C LEU A 50 -5.05 10.94 1.32
N GLY A 51 -4.02 11.48 0.68
CA GLY A 51 -2.70 10.88 0.61
C GLY A 51 -1.74 11.28 1.75
N ASP A 52 -1.81 12.52 2.24
CA ASP A 52 -0.92 13.02 3.28
C ASP A 52 -0.95 12.16 4.56
N PRO A 53 -2.12 11.75 5.10
CA PRO A 53 -2.17 10.89 6.28
C PRO A 53 -1.49 9.52 6.09
N LEU A 54 -1.35 9.05 4.84
CA LEU A 54 -0.70 7.78 4.53
C LEU A 54 0.83 7.87 4.59
N LEU A 55 1.41 9.05 4.36
CA LEU A 55 2.86 9.24 4.44
C LEU A 55 3.38 9.01 5.87
N ASP A 56 2.60 9.42 6.87
CA ASP A 56 2.93 9.26 8.28
C ASP A 56 2.54 7.88 8.84
N HIS A 57 1.92 7.01 8.03
CA HIS A 57 1.37 5.76 8.52
C HIS A 57 2.47 4.75 8.92
N PRO A 58 2.53 4.26 10.18
CA PRO A 58 3.66 3.47 10.66
C PRO A 58 3.78 2.09 10.00
N ARG A 59 2.68 1.55 9.48
CA ARG A 59 2.65 0.22 8.85
C ARG A 59 2.73 0.22 7.32
N LEU A 60 2.90 1.39 6.71
CA LEU A 60 3.10 1.47 5.27
C LEU A 60 4.56 1.19 4.93
N PRO A 61 4.85 0.25 4.00
CA PRO A 61 6.21 0.03 3.52
C PRO A 61 6.79 1.32 2.91
N ALA A 62 8.11 1.52 3.05
CA ALA A 62 8.81 2.69 2.50
C ALA A 62 8.48 2.91 1.01
N ASN A 63 8.56 1.85 0.20
CA ASN A 63 8.24 1.90 -1.23
C ASN A 63 6.81 2.40 -1.54
N CYS A 64 5.84 2.07 -0.68
CA CYS A 64 4.47 2.55 -0.83
C CYS A 64 4.40 4.06 -0.52
N LYS A 65 5.05 4.50 0.55
CA LYS A 65 5.13 5.92 0.91
C LYS A 65 5.83 6.75 -0.15
N ASP A 66 6.94 6.26 -0.69
CA ASP A 66 7.69 6.93 -1.75
C ASP A 66 6.83 7.14 -3.00
N LEU A 67 6.00 6.15 -3.34
CA LEU A 67 5.13 6.20 -4.50
C LEU A 67 3.95 7.17 -4.28
N ILE A 68 3.37 7.20 -3.08
CA ILE A 68 2.39 8.22 -2.68
C ILE A 68 3.04 9.61 -2.74
N TRP A 69 4.23 9.78 -2.16
CA TRP A 69 4.93 11.05 -2.14
C TRP A 69 5.26 11.56 -3.54
N GLN A 70 5.77 10.71 -4.44
CA GLN A 70 6.06 11.07 -5.84
C GLN A 70 4.85 11.64 -6.56
N MET A 71 3.70 10.99 -6.38
CA MET A 71 2.42 11.40 -6.95
C MET A 71 1.95 12.73 -6.35
N LEU A 72 1.95 12.86 -5.02
CA LEU A 72 1.46 14.06 -4.32
C LEU A 72 2.35 15.28 -4.56
N ALA A 73 3.67 15.08 -4.67
CA ALA A 73 4.62 16.14 -5.01
C ALA A 73 4.32 16.80 -6.37
N LYS A 74 3.65 16.07 -7.27
CA LYS A 74 3.20 16.57 -8.58
C LYS A 74 1.71 16.89 -8.65
N ALA A 75 0.93 16.46 -7.66
CA ALA A 75 -0.50 16.72 -7.56
C ALA A 75 -0.81 18.15 -7.10
N GLN A 76 -0.31 19.13 -7.86
CA GLN A 76 -0.63 20.54 -7.69
C GLN A 76 -1.23 21.09 -9.00
N PRO A 77 -2.06 22.14 -8.91
CA PRO A 77 -2.53 22.86 -10.10
C PRO A 77 -1.34 23.48 -10.84
N ALA A 78 -1.28 23.24 -12.14
CA ALA A 78 -0.30 23.85 -13.03
C ALA A 78 -1.00 24.82 -13.99
N PRO A 79 -0.31 25.84 -14.52
CA PRO A 79 -0.88 26.74 -15.52
C PRO A 79 -1.30 26.01 -16.80
N THR A 80 -0.64 24.90 -17.13
CA THR A 80 -0.99 24.05 -18.28
C THR A 80 -1.00 22.58 -17.87
N ASN A 81 -2.03 21.85 -18.31
CA ASN A 81 -2.13 20.42 -18.03
C ASN A 81 -1.33 19.58 -19.05
N SER A 82 0.00 19.69 -19.01
CA SER A 82 0.90 19.01 -19.95
C SER A 82 0.87 17.49 -19.79
N PHE A 83 1.16 16.75 -20.88
CA PHE A 83 1.25 15.29 -20.83
C PHE A 83 2.24 14.80 -19.77
N SER A 84 3.42 15.43 -19.70
CA SER A 84 4.45 15.10 -18.71
C SER A 84 3.93 15.25 -17.27
N ARG A 85 3.17 16.31 -16.97
CA ARG A 85 2.52 16.47 -15.65
C ARG A 85 1.54 15.34 -15.39
N ARG A 86 0.66 15.03 -16.35
CA ARG A 86 -0.35 13.97 -16.20
C ARG A 86 0.31 12.64 -15.91
N GLN A 87 1.31 12.24 -16.69
CA GLN A 87 2.05 11.01 -16.48
C GLN A 87 2.75 10.96 -15.12
N ALA A 88 3.40 12.05 -14.71
CA ALA A 88 4.09 12.09 -13.42
C ALA A 88 3.17 11.87 -12.22
N ILE A 89 1.85 12.07 -12.38
CA ILE A 89 0.83 11.76 -11.37
C ILE A 89 0.19 10.38 -11.64
N SER A 90 -0.18 10.09 -12.89
CA SER A 90 -0.90 8.86 -13.25
C SER A 90 -0.04 7.60 -13.11
N ASP A 91 1.22 7.63 -13.55
CA ASP A 91 2.11 6.47 -13.52
C ASP A 91 2.34 5.91 -12.10
N PRO A 92 2.60 6.74 -11.06
CA PRO A 92 2.59 6.24 -9.69
C PRO A 92 1.16 5.86 -9.25
N ALA A 93 0.12 6.65 -9.56
CA ALA A 93 -1.25 6.34 -9.13
C ALA A 93 -1.72 4.95 -9.61
N GLU A 94 -1.42 4.55 -10.84
CA GLU A 94 -1.78 3.24 -11.40
C GLU A 94 -1.10 2.08 -10.68
N ARG A 95 0.13 2.29 -10.20
CA ARG A 95 0.91 1.29 -9.46
C ARG A 95 0.59 1.24 -7.97
N LEU A 96 -0.17 2.20 -7.45
CA LEU A 96 -0.42 2.37 -6.01
C LEU A 96 -0.93 1.07 -5.35
N LEU A 97 -2.00 0.47 -5.88
CA LEU A 97 -2.60 -0.75 -5.31
C LEU A 97 -1.69 -1.98 -5.43
N LEU A 98 -0.76 -1.98 -6.39
CA LEU A 98 0.18 -3.08 -6.58
C LEU A 98 1.32 -3.02 -5.55
N VAL A 99 1.78 -1.81 -5.23
CA VAL A 99 2.92 -1.58 -4.32
C VAL A 99 2.48 -1.47 -2.86
N CYS A 100 1.37 -0.79 -2.60
CA CYS A 100 0.79 -0.59 -1.28
C CYS A 100 -0.04 -1.82 -0.85
N ARG A 101 0.64 -2.94 -0.64
CA ARG A 101 0.05 -4.17 -0.08
C ARG A 101 0.55 -4.41 1.33
N SER A 102 -0.31 -4.94 2.19
CA SER A 102 0.10 -5.41 3.51
C SER A 102 1.11 -6.55 3.36
N ALA A 103 2.26 -6.43 4.03
CA ALA A 103 3.20 -7.54 4.20
C ALA A 103 2.78 -8.49 5.33
N GLU A 104 1.75 -8.12 6.09
CA GLU A 104 1.13 -9.01 7.06
C GLU A 104 0.55 -10.21 6.32
N LYS A 105 1.07 -11.39 6.66
CA LYS A 105 0.49 -12.66 6.25
C LYS A 105 -0.98 -12.61 6.65
N PRO A 106 -1.94 -12.84 5.74
CA PRO A 106 -3.33 -12.96 6.14
C PRO A 106 -3.35 -14.02 7.25
N GLU A 107 -3.81 -13.64 8.43
CA GLU A 107 -4.05 -14.59 9.49
C GLU A 107 -5.01 -15.61 8.88
N SER A 108 -4.48 -16.80 8.61
CA SER A 108 -5.24 -17.92 8.08
C SER A 108 -6.41 -18.08 9.02
N THR A 109 -7.59 -17.75 8.53
CA THR A 109 -8.85 -17.97 9.23
C THR A 109 -8.82 -19.43 9.64
N ASP A 110 -8.70 -19.68 10.94
CA ASP A 110 -8.70 -21.01 11.54
C ASP A 110 -9.83 -21.83 10.90
N THR A 111 -9.45 -22.77 10.04
CA THR A 111 -10.37 -23.77 9.53
C THR A 111 -10.15 -25.00 10.41
N PRO A 112 -11.06 -25.34 11.34
CA PRO A 112 -10.94 -26.60 12.04
C PRO A 112 -11.40 -27.75 11.12
N ALA A 113 -10.75 -28.90 11.32
CA ALA A 113 -11.04 -30.23 10.77
C ALA A 113 -10.51 -30.48 9.34
N ALA A 114 -9.93 -31.64 9.00
CA ALA A 114 -9.49 -32.82 9.74
C ALA A 114 -8.73 -33.66 8.70
N LYS A 115 -7.64 -34.33 9.09
CA LYS A 115 -7.23 -35.53 8.35
C LYS A 115 -8.31 -36.60 8.56
N PRO A 116 -8.59 -37.39 7.52
CA PRO A 116 -8.25 -38.79 7.67
C PRO A 116 -7.45 -39.32 6.48
N ALA A 117 -6.60 -40.29 6.81
CA ALA A 117 -6.00 -41.20 5.85
C ALA A 117 -7.08 -42.07 5.20
N GLY A 118 -6.93 -42.40 3.91
CA GLY A 118 -7.69 -43.50 3.30
C GLY A 118 -7.83 -43.45 1.78
N GLY A 119 -6.97 -44.20 1.08
CA GLY A 119 -7.43 -45.22 0.12
C GLY A 119 -7.67 -44.86 -1.36
N GLY A 120 -6.89 -45.54 -2.24
CA GLY A 120 -7.24 -45.90 -3.63
C GLY A 120 -6.78 -44.89 -4.69
N GLY A 121 -6.12 -45.23 -5.79
CA GLY A 121 -5.78 -46.50 -6.43
C GLY A 121 -5.70 -46.28 -7.96
N GLY A 122 -4.57 -46.63 -8.60
CA GLY A 122 -4.38 -46.66 -10.08
C GLY A 122 -4.32 -45.29 -10.77
N ILE A 123 -3.57 -45.03 -11.85
CA ILE A 123 -3.16 -45.89 -12.97
C ILE A 123 -1.95 -45.30 -13.71
N ASN A 124 -1.17 -46.21 -14.30
CA ASN A 124 0.03 -46.04 -15.13
C ASN A 124 -0.18 -45.18 -16.39
N PHE A 125 0.84 -44.40 -16.77
CA PHE A 125 1.15 -44.11 -18.18
C PHE A 125 2.65 -44.24 -18.41
N GLY A 126 3.06 -45.40 -18.93
CA GLY A 126 4.37 -45.59 -19.53
C GLY A 126 4.44 -44.98 -20.94
N GLY A 127 5.65 -44.77 -21.46
CA GLY A 127 5.81 -44.56 -22.89
C GLY A 127 7.03 -43.77 -23.34
N SER A 128 8.14 -44.51 -23.46
CA SER A 128 9.20 -44.35 -24.47
C SER A 128 9.98 -43.05 -24.57
N GLN A 129 11.22 -43.13 -24.09
CA GLN A 129 12.34 -42.46 -24.73
C GLN A 129 12.40 -42.85 -26.22
N ARG A 130 12.64 -41.86 -27.07
CA ARG A 130 13.40 -41.98 -28.31
C ARG A 130 14.18 -40.69 -28.52
#